data_AF-U7QUT4-F1
#
_entry.id   AF-U7QUT4-F1
#
_cell.length_a   1.000
_cell.length_b   1.000
_cell.length_c   1.000
_cell.angle_alpha   90.00
_cell.angle_beta   90.00
_cell.angle_gamma   90.00
#
_symmetry.space_group_name_H-M   'P 1'
#
loop_
_entity.id
_entity.type
_entity.pdbx_description
1 polymer ?
#
loop_
_entity_poly.entity_id
_entity_poly.type
_entity_poly.pdbx_seq_one_letter_code
_entity_poly.pdbx_strand_id
1 'polypeptide(L)' 'MNKTISGDWHPADIIAALKKQGTNLSAVSRKAGLASSTLSNALYRPWPKGENLIATELGLHPSDIWPSRGR' A
#
# COMPACT_ATOMS: atom_id res chain seq x y z
N MET A 1 9.84 15.73 -23.74
CA MET A 1 8.81 14.73 -24.11
C MET A 1 8.46 13.94 -22.85
N ASN A 2 7.25 14.18 -22.37
CA ASN A 2 6.42 13.57 -21.32
C ASN A 2 7.03 12.46 -20.46
N LYS A 3 7.43 12.83 -19.23
CA LYS A 3 7.80 11.93 -18.13
C LYS A 3 6.55 11.14 -17.71
N THR A 4 6.43 9.89 -18.14
CA THR A 4 5.44 8.94 -17.60
C THR A 4 5.79 8.69 -16.14
N ILE A 5 5.05 9.31 -15.22
CA ILE A 5 5.17 9.01 -13.79
C ILE A 5 4.49 7.66 -13.57
N SER A 6 5.23 6.56 -13.78
CA SER A 6 4.76 5.21 -13.48
C SER A 6 5.83 4.49 -12.65
N GLY A 7 5.96 4.95 -11.40
CA GLY A 7 6.84 4.36 -10.39
C GLY A 7 6.10 3.74 -9.20
N ASP A 8 4.77 3.75 -9.22
CA ASP A 8 3.97 3.08 -8.20
C ASP A 8 4.12 1.57 -8.33
N TRP A 9 4.23 0.88 -7.20
CA TRP A 9 4.26 -0.57 -7.16
C TRP A 9 2.96 -1.13 -7.73
N HIS A 10 3.09 -2.24 -8.45
CA HIS A 10 1.90 -2.98 -8.87
C HIS A 10 1.19 -3.56 -7.63
N PRO A 11 -0.16 -3.58 -7.57
CA PRO A 11 -0.89 -4.14 -6.43
C PRO A 11 -0.46 -5.56 -6.05
N ALA A 12 -0.10 -6.38 -7.03
CA ALA A 12 0.39 -7.74 -6.78
C ALA A 12 1.75 -7.75 -6.05
N ASP A 13 2.64 -6.80 -6.31
CA ASP A 13 3.95 -6.71 -5.66
C ASP A 13 3.79 -6.31 -4.18
N ILE A 14 2.85 -5.41 -3.89
CA ILE A 14 2.49 -5.04 -2.52
C ILE A 14 1.94 -6.26 -1.76
N ILE A 15 1.04 -7.01 -2.38
CA ILE A 15 0.48 -8.23 -1.79
C ILE A 15 1.58 -9.28 -1.57
N ALA A 16 2.49 -9.44 -2.54
CA ALA A 16 3.60 -10.37 -2.45
C ALA A 16 4.58 -9.98 -1.33
N ALA A 17 4.91 -8.69 -1.20
CA ALA A 17 5.78 -8.18 -0.15
C ALA A 17 5.17 -8.41 1.25
N LEU A 18 3.88 -8.13 1.43
CA LEU A 18 3.17 -8.43 2.67
C LEU A 18 3.21 -9.93 2.99
N LYS A 19 2.97 -10.79 1.99
CA LYS A 19 3.06 -12.25 2.17
C LYS A 19 4.47 -12.71 2.54
N LYS A 20 5.51 -12.11 1.97
CA LYS A 20 6.91 -12.42 2.31
C LYS A 20 7.24 -12.05 3.77
N GLN A 21 6.56 -11.08 4.35
CA GLN A 21 6.64 -10.75 5.78
C GLN A 21 5.69 -11.59 6.66
N GLY A 22 5.00 -12.58 6.09
CA GLY A 22 4.07 -13.44 6.83
C GLY A 22 2.74 -12.77 7.19
N THR A 23 2.40 -11.66 6.52
CA THR A 23 1.16 -10.91 6.75
C THR A 23 0.34 -10.79 5.46
N ASN A 24 -0.82 -10.12 5.54
CA ASN A 24 -1.67 -9.81 4.39
C ASN A 24 -2.55 -8.60 4.69
N LEU A 25 -3.18 -8.01 3.66
CA LEU A 25 -4.02 -6.82 3.80
C LEU A 25 -5.12 -6.98 4.86
N SER A 26 -5.78 -8.13 4.93
CA SER A 26 -6.81 -8.39 5.94
C SER A 26 -6.25 -8.43 7.36
N ALA A 27 -5.02 -8.91 7.55
CA ALA A 27 -4.34 -8.86 8.84
C ALA A 27 -4.00 -7.41 9.21
N VAL A 28 -3.47 -6.63 8.27
CA VAL A 28 -3.14 -5.21 8.48
C VAL A 28 -4.40 -4.38 8.74
N SER A 29 -5.51 -4.61 8.01
CA SER A 29 -6.81 -4.01 8.29
C SER A 29 -7.24 -4.25 9.74
N ARG A 30 -7.16 -5.50 10.21
CA ARG A 30 -7.55 -5.87 11.58
C ARG A 30 -6.66 -5.23 12.63
N LYS A 31 -5.34 -5.18 12.41
CA LYS A 31 -4.40 -4.45 13.27
C LYS A 31 -4.76 -2.97 13.40
N ALA A 32 -5.27 -2.36 12.33
CA ALA A 32 -5.71 -0.97 12.29
C ALA A 32 -7.15 -0.73 12.77
N GLY A 33 -7.86 -1.76 13.24
CA GLY A 33 -9.26 -1.65 13.67
C GLY A 33 -10.26 -1.43 12.52
N LEU A 34 -9.87 -1.75 11.30
CA LEU A 34 -10.69 -1.60 10.09
C LEU A 34 -11.33 -2.94 9.69
N ALA A 35 -12.41 -2.88 8.90
CA ALA A 35 -12.95 -4.08 8.28
C ALA A 35 -11.91 -4.70 7.33
N SER A 36 -11.87 -6.03 7.25
CA SER A 36 -10.82 -6.78 6.54
C SER A 36 -10.60 -6.32 5.09
N SER A 37 -11.66 -5.89 4.39
CA SER A 37 -11.61 -5.43 3.01
C SER A 37 -11.30 -3.94 2.83
N THR A 38 -11.34 -3.13 3.90
CA THR A 38 -11.18 -1.67 3.78
C THR A 38 -9.80 -1.30 3.24
N LEU A 39 -8.74 -1.99 3.67
CA LEU A 39 -7.37 -1.69 3.25
C LEU A 39 -7.08 -1.99 1.78
N SER A 40 -7.84 -2.90 1.16
CA SER A 40 -7.71 -3.20 -0.27
C SER A 40 -8.00 -1.99 -1.16
N ASN A 41 -8.77 -1.02 -0.68
CA ASN A 41 -9.06 0.20 -1.44
C ASN A 41 -7.81 1.05 -1.72
N ALA A 42 -6.81 1.01 -0.82
CA ALA A 42 -5.55 1.76 -0.98
C ALA A 42 -4.74 1.31 -2.21
N LEU A 43 -4.93 0.07 -2.67
CA LEU A 43 -4.26 -0.43 -3.87
C LEU A 43 -4.69 0.34 -5.13
N TYR A 44 -5.99 0.70 -5.21
CA TYR A 44 -6.59 1.22 -6.43
C TYR A 44 -6.91 2.71 -6.37
N ARG A 45 -7.03 3.29 -5.18
CA ARG A 45 -7.40 4.70 -4.98
C ARG A 45 -6.44 5.36 -4.00
N PRO A 46 -6.01 6.61 -4.25
CA PRO A 46 -5.24 7.39 -3.29
C PRO A 46 -5.97 7.44 -1.96
N TRP A 47 -5.35 6.85 -0.94
CA TRP A 47 -5.90 6.86 0.40
C TRP A 47 -4.75 6.97 1.40
N PRO A 48 -4.35 8.21 1.76
CA PRO A 48 -3.13 8.44 2.52
C PRO A 48 -3.04 7.66 3.83
N LYS A 49 -4.17 7.46 4.53
CA LYS A 49 -4.19 6.67 5.78
C LYS A 49 -3.96 5.17 5.51
N GLY A 50 -4.57 4.61 4.47
CA GLY A 50 -4.38 3.20 4.10
C GLY A 50 -2.98 2.92 3.54
N GLU A 51 -2.49 3.83 2.70
CA GLU A 51 -1.13 3.76 2.15
C GLU A 51 -0.08 3.79 3.27
N ASN A 52 -0.25 4.66 4.27
CA ASN A 52 0.59 4.68 5.47
C ASN A 52 0.58 3.37 6.23
N LEU A 53 -0.59 2.74 6.42
CA LEU A 53 -0.69 1.46 7.14
C LEU A 53 0.06 0.34 6.40
N ILE A 54 -0.07 0.28 5.08
CA ILE A 54 0.63 -0.70 4.24
C ILE A 54 2.14 -0.44 4.28
N ALA A 55 2.56 0.81 4.10
CA ALA A 55 3.97 1.18 4.10
C ALA A 55 4.63 0.92 5.45
N THR A 56 3.94 1.25 6.55
CA THR A 56 4.41 0.97 7.92
C THR A 56 4.62 -0.52 8.15
N GLU A 57 3.69 -1.37 7.73
CA GLU A 57 3.85 -2.82 7.86
C GLU A 57 5.06 -3.32 7.06
N LEU A 58 5.26 -2.80 5.85
CA LEU A 58 6.42 -3.13 5.00
C LEU A 58 7.73 -2.48 5.44
N GLY A 59 7.71 -1.58 6.43
CA GLY A 59 8.90 -0.82 6.87
C GLY A 59 9.40 0.20 5.85
N LEU A 60 8.52 0.73 5.00
CA LEU A 60 8.81 1.69 3.94
C LEU A 60 8.06 3.01 4.16
N HIS A 61 8.44 4.06 3.44
CA HIS A 61 7.64 5.28 3.33
C HIS A 61 6.55 5.10 2.24
N PRO A 62 5.35 5.68 2.36
CA PRO A 62 4.33 5.59 1.30
C PRO A 62 4.83 6.04 -0.07
N SER A 63 5.71 7.04 -0.11
CA SER A 63 6.31 7.53 -1.36
C SER A 63 7.27 6.54 -2.02
N ASP A 64 7.77 5.52 -1.31
CA ASP A 64 8.58 4.45 -1.90
C ASP A 64 7.70 3.45 -2.68
N ILE A 65 6.44 3.31 -2.25
CA ILE A 65 5.45 2.41 -2.86
C ILE A 65 4.61 3.14 -3.91
N TRP A 66 4.22 4.38 -3.63
CA TRP A 66 3.39 5.23 -4.50
C TRP A 66 4.01 6.62 -4.69
N PRO A 67 5.16 6.74 -5.37
CA PRO A 67 5.80 8.04 -5.63
C PRO A 67 4.90 9.01 -6.39
N SER A 68 3.93 8.53 -7.17
CA SER A 68 3.01 9.39 -7.92
C SER A 68 1.90 10.01 -7.06
N ARG A 69 1.66 9.48 -5.85
CA ARG A 69 0.53 9.87 -4.98
C ARG A 69 0.91 10.83 -3.85
N GLY A 70 2.22 11.03 -3.62
CA GLY A 70 2.72 12.00 -2.64
C GLY A 70 2.50 13.44 -3.10
N ARG A 71 1.97 14.29 -2.21
CA ARG A 71 2.08 15.75 -2.29
C ARG A 71 2.60 16.26 -0.94
#